data_AF-A0A8T2A6E3-F1
#
_entry.id   AF-A0A8T2A6E3-F1
#
_cell.length_a   1.000
_cell.length_b   1.000
_cell.length_c   1.000
_cell.angle_alpha   90.00
_cell.angle_beta   90.00
_cell.angle_gamma   90.00
#
_symmetry.space_group_name_H-M   'P 1'
#
loop_
_entity.id
_entity.type
_entity.pdbx_description
1 polymer ?
#
loop_
_entity_poly.entity_id
_entity_poly.type
_entity_poly.pdbx_seq_one_letter_code
_entity_poly.pdbx_strand_id
1 'polypeptide(L)'
;MAKIYHERQRLQFCLLHSLNNLFQDKDAFTKESLNSIAEKLVDDDPNKETWTPLSFLLKPHHNTLTGNYDVNVMIKALEGKGKSVVWHDKRSGASLIDLDDADTLMGIVLNVPVKRYGGLWRSRHWVVVRKINGVWYNLDSDLVAPQLFRDDDEVRGFLDQNLSLGGEVLLVNNA
;
A
#
# COMPACT_ATOMS: atom_id res chain seq x y z
N MET A 1 -5.58 12.20 23.94
CA MET A 1 -5.63 11.69 22.56
C MET A 1 -4.67 10.51 22.46
N ALA A 2 -5.12 9.36 21.98
CA ALA A 2 -4.22 8.24 21.71
C ALA A 2 -3.21 8.68 20.64
N LYS A 3 -1.94 8.33 20.84
CA LYS A 3 -0.87 8.64 19.88
C LYS A 3 -1.10 7.83 18.61
N ILE A 4 -1.20 8.51 17.46
CA ILE A 4 -1.30 7.86 16.15
C ILE A 4 -0.06 6.99 15.95
N TYR A 5 -0.28 5.72 15.62
CA TYR A 5 0.80 4.82 15.28
C TYR A 5 1.37 5.22 13.92
N HIS A 6 2.69 5.39 13.86
CA HIS A 6 3.41 5.70 12.62
C HIS A 6 4.75 5.00 12.61
N GLU A 7 4.90 4.07 11.70
CA GLU A 7 6.10 3.34 11.40
C GLU A 7 6.80 3.96 10.20
N ARG A 8 8.05 4.36 10.42
CA ARG A 8 8.90 4.92 9.37
C ARG A 8 9.58 3.82 8.60
N GLN A 9 9.64 3.99 7.30
CA GLN A 9 10.26 3.02 6.42
C GLN A 9 11.75 2.86 6.70
N ARG A 10 12.20 1.61 6.62
CA ARG A 10 13.62 1.27 6.51
C ARG A 10 13.81 0.43 5.25
N LEU A 11 14.87 0.71 4.49
CA LEU A 11 15.21 -0.01 3.25
C LEU A 11 14.08 0.05 2.21
N GLN A 12 13.66 -1.07 1.60
CA GLN A 12 12.55 -1.10 0.64
C GLN A 12 11.29 -1.80 1.19
N PHE A 13 11.13 -1.89 2.52
CA PHE A 13 9.94 -2.51 3.16
C PHE A 13 8.72 -1.56 3.19
N CYS A 14 8.54 -0.72 2.17
CA CYS A 14 7.45 0.26 2.12
C CYS A 14 6.09 -0.39 2.37
N LEU A 15 5.80 -1.54 1.74
CA LEU A 15 4.51 -2.20 1.93
C LEU A 15 4.28 -2.63 3.38
N LEU A 16 5.28 -3.20 4.05
CA LEU A 16 5.17 -3.66 5.44
C LEU A 16 4.76 -2.51 6.36
N HIS A 17 5.52 -1.43 6.31
CA HIS A 17 5.30 -0.28 7.19
C HIS A 17 3.99 0.43 6.84
N SER A 18 3.66 0.53 5.54
CA SER A 18 2.38 1.09 5.10
C SER A 18 1.19 0.26 5.58
N LEU A 19 1.26 -1.08 5.56
CA LEU A 19 0.21 -1.94 6.13
C LEU A 19 0.12 -1.80 7.66
N ASN A 20 1.23 -1.77 8.39
CA ASN A 20 1.20 -1.56 9.84
C ASN A 20 0.62 -0.18 10.21
N ASN A 21 0.94 0.86 9.43
CA ASN A 21 0.33 2.18 9.52
C ASN A 21 -1.16 2.12 9.23
N LEU A 22 -1.57 1.41 8.17
CA LEU A 22 -2.98 1.22 7.83
C LEU A 22 -3.73 0.54 8.97
N PHE A 23 -3.17 -0.46 9.64
CA PHE A 23 -3.83 -1.14 10.76
C PHE A 23 -3.72 -0.39 12.09
N GLN A 24 -2.83 0.61 12.18
CA GLN A 24 -2.49 1.30 13.43
C GLN A 24 -1.94 0.35 14.50
N ASP A 25 -1.16 -0.65 14.06
CA ASP A 25 -0.59 -1.69 14.90
C ASP A 25 0.77 -2.16 14.35
N LYS A 26 1.79 -2.14 15.20
CA LYS A 26 3.17 -2.55 14.86
C LYS A 26 3.30 -4.04 14.59
N ASP A 27 2.39 -4.84 15.14
CA ASP A 27 2.42 -6.29 15.04
C ASP A 27 1.35 -6.80 14.04
N ALA A 28 0.72 -5.90 13.28
CA ALA A 28 -0.27 -6.27 12.26
C ALA A 28 0.33 -7.21 11.21
N PHE A 29 1.53 -6.86 10.73
CA PHE A 29 2.33 -7.66 9.81
C PHE A 29 3.80 -7.63 10.21
N THR A 30 4.49 -8.73 9.90
CA THR A 30 5.96 -8.84 9.99
C THR A 30 6.55 -9.17 8.61
N LYS A 31 7.85 -8.96 8.45
CA LYS A 31 8.58 -9.37 7.24
C LYS A 31 8.38 -10.85 6.93
N GLU A 32 8.42 -11.70 7.94
CA GLU A 32 8.24 -13.15 7.82
C GLU A 32 6.83 -13.48 7.32
N SER A 33 5.81 -12.78 7.85
CA SER A 33 4.43 -12.96 7.41
C SER A 33 4.23 -12.59 5.93
N LEU A 34 4.77 -11.45 5.47
CA LEU A 34 4.66 -11.01 4.08
C LEU A 34 5.51 -11.88 3.14
N ASN A 35 6.68 -12.34 3.60
CA ASN A 35 7.49 -13.31 2.86
C ASN A 35 6.75 -14.63 2.64
N SER A 36 6.08 -15.16 3.67
CA SER A 36 5.30 -16.39 3.54
C SER A 36 4.14 -16.24 2.57
N ILE A 37 3.47 -15.07 2.56
CA ILE A 37 2.43 -14.76 1.57
C ILE A 37 3.02 -14.73 0.15
N ALA A 38 4.14 -14.03 -0.03
CA ALA A 38 4.81 -13.94 -1.33
C ALA A 38 5.28 -15.31 -1.85
N GLU A 39 5.76 -16.19 -0.97
CA GLU A 39 6.16 -17.55 -1.33
C GLU A 39 4.96 -18.40 -1.77
N LYS A 40 3.86 -18.38 -1.02
CA LYS A 40 2.62 -19.09 -1.39
C LYS A 40 2.09 -18.64 -2.75
N LEU A 41 2.10 -17.34 -3.03
CA LEU A 41 1.69 -16.79 -4.32
C LEU A 41 2.55 -17.30 -5.49
N VAL A 42 3.83 -17.59 -5.26
CA VAL A 42 4.71 -18.21 -6.27
C VAL A 42 4.38 -19.69 -6.45
N ASP A 43 4.11 -20.41 -5.36
CA ASP A 43 3.79 -21.84 -5.41
C ASP A 43 2.46 -22.12 -6.14
N ASP A 44 1.51 -21.19 -5.99
CA ASP A 44 0.18 -21.19 -6.60
C ASP A 44 0.17 -20.63 -8.03
N ASP A 45 1.31 -20.13 -8.56
CA ASP A 45 1.39 -19.61 -9.92
C ASP A 45 1.21 -20.76 -10.94
N PRO A 46 0.15 -20.75 -11.76
CA PRO A 46 -0.11 -21.80 -12.74
C PRO A 46 0.96 -21.92 -13.84
N ASN A 47 1.83 -20.89 -13.99
CA ASN A 47 2.92 -20.89 -14.96
C ASN A 47 4.29 -21.25 -14.33
N LYS A 48 4.33 -21.81 -13.11
CA LYS A 48 5.60 -22.11 -12.41
C LYS A 48 6.52 -23.09 -13.13
N GLU A 49 5.98 -23.96 -13.98
CA GLU A 49 6.75 -24.94 -14.75
C GLU A 49 7.68 -24.30 -15.79
N THR A 50 7.44 -23.04 -16.17
CA THR A 50 8.27 -22.27 -17.10
C THR A 50 9.48 -21.57 -16.45
N TRP A 51 9.70 -21.76 -15.14
CA TRP A 51 10.70 -21.01 -14.39
C TRP A 51 12.09 -21.66 -14.43
N THR A 52 13.12 -20.87 -14.76
CA THR A 52 14.53 -21.29 -14.75
C THR A 52 15.19 -20.99 -13.39
N PRO A 53 16.36 -21.58 -13.06
CA PRO A 53 17.12 -21.20 -11.86
C PRO A 53 17.45 -19.70 -11.77
N LEU A 54 17.59 -19.01 -12.90
CA LEU A 54 17.73 -17.54 -12.99
C LEU A 54 16.41 -16.80 -12.70
N SER A 55 15.26 -17.40 -13.02
CA SER A 55 13.91 -16.88 -12.70
C SER A 55 13.64 -16.88 -11.19
N PHE A 56 14.23 -17.82 -10.44
CA PHE A 56 14.18 -17.83 -8.98
C PHE A 56 15.03 -16.72 -8.32
N LEU A 57 16.09 -16.24 -9.01
CA LEU A 57 16.92 -15.10 -8.57
C LEU A 57 16.30 -13.74 -8.93
N LEU A 58 15.40 -13.72 -9.92
CA LEU A 58 14.65 -12.56 -10.40
C LEU A 58 13.15 -12.84 -10.23
N LYS A 59 12.67 -13.03 -9.00
CA LYS A 59 11.27 -13.42 -8.78
C LYS A 59 10.35 -12.31 -9.33
N PRO A 60 9.43 -12.60 -10.27
CA PRO A 60 8.55 -11.61 -10.91
C PRO A 60 7.66 -10.84 -9.91
N HIS A 61 7.37 -11.47 -8.78
CA HIS A 61 6.47 -10.97 -7.73
C HIS A 61 7.21 -10.47 -6.49
N HIS A 62 8.54 -10.56 -6.45
CA HIS A 62 9.28 -10.28 -5.21
C HIS A 62 10.80 -10.07 -5.37
N ASN A 63 11.37 -9.19 -4.56
CA ASN A 63 12.77 -9.34 -4.15
C ASN A 63 12.79 -9.50 -2.62
N THR A 64 12.73 -10.76 -2.14
CA THR A 64 12.71 -11.18 -0.70
C THR A 64 13.81 -10.53 0.12
N LEU A 65 14.92 -10.20 -0.53
CA LEU A 65 16.07 -9.61 0.13
C LEU A 65 15.87 -8.12 0.40
N THR A 66 15.08 -7.41 -0.41
CA THR A 66 14.96 -5.95 -0.34
C THR A 66 13.63 -5.43 0.22
N GLY A 67 12.55 -6.22 0.19
CA GLY A 67 11.23 -5.84 0.74
C GLY A 67 10.26 -5.23 -0.27
N ASN A 68 10.61 -5.26 -1.56
CA ASN A 68 9.78 -4.76 -2.65
C ASN A 68 8.66 -5.76 -3.00
N TYR A 69 7.62 -5.78 -2.17
CA TYR A 69 6.42 -6.60 -2.36
C TYR A 69 5.47 -5.99 -3.40
N ASP A 70 4.89 -6.83 -4.24
CA ASP A 70 3.91 -6.41 -5.25
C ASP A 70 2.47 -6.28 -4.68
N VAL A 71 1.55 -5.87 -5.55
CA VAL A 71 0.14 -5.66 -5.18
C VAL A 71 -0.58 -6.95 -4.78
N ASN A 72 -0.18 -8.12 -5.28
CA ASN A 72 -0.83 -9.38 -4.94
C ASN A 72 -0.52 -9.79 -3.51
N VAL A 73 0.71 -9.56 -3.06
CA VAL A 73 1.09 -9.75 -1.65
C VAL A 73 0.24 -8.86 -0.75
N MET A 74 0.07 -7.58 -1.12
CA MET A 74 -0.78 -6.65 -0.38
C MET A 74 -2.24 -7.13 -0.30
N ILE A 75 -2.84 -7.51 -1.44
CA ILE A 75 -4.23 -7.97 -1.48
C ILE A 75 -4.40 -9.21 -0.59
N LYS A 76 -3.53 -10.21 -0.71
CA LYS A 76 -3.59 -11.43 0.12
C LYS A 76 -3.38 -11.15 1.60
N ALA A 77 -2.48 -10.22 1.95
CA ALA A 77 -2.27 -9.81 3.32
C ALA A 77 -3.53 -9.16 3.92
N LEU A 78 -4.20 -8.29 3.16
CA LEU A 78 -5.44 -7.63 3.55
C LEU A 78 -6.61 -8.63 3.67
N GLU A 79 -6.77 -9.53 2.70
CA GLU A 79 -7.75 -10.62 2.73
C GLU A 79 -7.57 -11.50 3.98
N GLY A 80 -6.32 -11.85 4.31
CA GLY A 80 -5.99 -12.63 5.51
C GLY A 80 -6.35 -11.95 6.84
N LYS A 81 -6.61 -10.63 6.83
CA LYS A 81 -7.11 -9.84 7.97
C LYS A 81 -8.60 -9.49 7.84
N GLY A 82 -9.33 -10.16 6.94
CA GLY A 82 -10.76 -9.93 6.72
C GLY A 82 -11.04 -8.55 6.12
N LYS A 83 -10.17 -8.06 5.23
CA LYS A 83 -10.38 -6.83 4.47
C LYS A 83 -10.58 -7.16 3.00
N SER A 84 -11.36 -6.35 2.30
CA SER A 84 -11.48 -6.41 0.84
C SER A 84 -10.78 -5.23 0.20
N VAL A 85 -10.35 -5.40 -1.05
CA VAL A 85 -9.62 -4.38 -1.81
C VAL A 85 -10.34 -4.12 -3.12
N VAL A 86 -10.66 -2.87 -3.38
CA VAL A 86 -11.29 -2.42 -4.63
C VAL A 86 -10.34 -1.46 -5.34
N TRP A 87 -10.06 -1.74 -6.61
CA TRP A 87 -9.27 -0.83 -7.43
C TRP A 87 -10.14 0.36 -7.86
N HIS A 88 -9.69 1.58 -7.58
CA HIS A 88 -10.36 2.77 -8.09
C HIS A 88 -10.01 2.96 -9.56
N ASP A 89 -11.02 3.14 -10.41
CA ASP A 89 -10.78 3.38 -11.84
C ASP A 89 -10.09 4.73 -12.01
N LYS A 90 -8.84 4.75 -12.48
CA LYS A 90 -8.07 5.98 -12.69
C LYS A 90 -8.66 6.93 -13.73
N ARG A 91 -9.63 6.48 -14.54
CA ARG A 91 -10.39 7.33 -15.46
C ARG A 91 -11.46 8.14 -14.73
N SER A 92 -11.81 7.71 -13.52
CA SER A 92 -12.72 8.36 -12.60
C SER A 92 -11.93 9.25 -11.63
N GLY A 93 -12.37 10.49 -11.44
CA GLY A 93 -11.78 11.37 -10.42
C GLY A 93 -12.03 10.84 -9.00
N ALA A 94 -11.22 11.28 -8.05
CA ALA A 94 -11.33 10.94 -6.63
C ALA A 94 -12.64 11.46 -5.99
N SER A 95 -13.37 12.35 -6.67
CA SER A 95 -14.70 12.80 -6.26
C SER A 95 -15.74 11.67 -6.16
N LEU A 96 -15.51 10.53 -6.84
CA LEU A 96 -16.38 9.36 -6.78
C LEU A 96 -16.05 8.42 -5.61
N ILE A 97 -15.01 8.72 -4.83
CA ILE A 97 -14.68 7.97 -3.61
C ILE A 97 -15.52 8.55 -2.46
N ASP A 98 -16.33 7.70 -1.85
CA ASP A 98 -17.04 8.02 -0.62
C ASP A 98 -16.06 8.00 0.56
N LEU A 99 -15.76 9.18 1.10
CA LEU A 99 -14.83 9.37 2.23
C LEU A 99 -15.58 9.52 3.57
N ASP A 100 -16.92 9.57 3.52
CA ASP A 100 -17.78 9.77 4.69
C ASP A 100 -18.20 8.43 5.30
N ASP A 101 -18.27 7.37 4.50
CA ASP A 101 -18.54 6.00 4.97
C ASP A 101 -17.31 5.37 5.66
N ALA A 102 -17.02 5.83 6.88
CA ALA A 102 -15.93 5.32 7.71
C ALA A 102 -16.18 3.91 8.27
N ASP A 103 -17.44 3.45 8.26
CA ASP A 103 -17.79 2.10 8.71
C ASP A 103 -17.39 1.08 7.64
N THR A 104 -17.59 1.42 6.35
CA THR A 104 -17.18 0.57 5.23
C THR A 104 -15.71 0.79 4.85
N LEU A 105 -15.25 2.03 4.69
CA LEU A 105 -13.91 2.35 4.21
C LEU A 105 -12.89 2.38 5.36
N MET A 106 -12.04 1.36 5.43
CA MET A 106 -10.94 1.32 6.42
C MET A 106 -9.86 2.35 6.11
N GLY A 107 -9.52 2.52 4.83
CA GLY A 107 -8.49 3.44 4.37
C GLY A 107 -8.18 3.24 2.89
N ILE A 108 -7.22 4.03 2.40
CA ILE A 108 -6.83 4.09 1.00
C ILE A 108 -5.35 3.78 0.90
N VAL A 109 -5.00 2.85 0.00
CA VAL A 109 -3.62 2.50 -0.31
C VAL A 109 -3.31 3.01 -1.72
N LEU A 110 -2.20 3.73 -1.86
CA LEU A 110 -1.71 4.21 -3.13
C LEU A 110 -0.42 3.50 -3.50
N ASN A 111 -0.28 3.18 -4.79
CA ASN A 111 0.98 2.74 -5.38
C ASN A 111 1.49 3.85 -6.31
N VAL A 112 2.45 4.65 -5.87
CA VAL A 112 2.87 5.88 -6.56
C VAL A 112 4.22 5.70 -7.25
N PRO A 113 4.42 6.25 -8.47
CA PRO A 113 5.71 6.20 -9.14
C PRO A 113 6.70 7.15 -8.48
N VAL A 114 7.91 6.64 -8.20
CA VAL A 114 9.01 7.41 -7.61
C VAL A 114 10.15 7.50 -8.61
N LYS A 115 10.65 8.72 -8.82
CA LYS A 115 11.83 9.00 -9.66
C LYS A 115 12.97 9.50 -8.78
N ARG A 116 14.14 8.86 -8.85
CA ARG A 116 15.37 9.27 -8.16
C ARG A 116 16.48 9.56 -9.17
N TYR A 117 17.49 10.32 -8.73
CA TYR A 117 18.65 10.69 -9.56
C TYR A 117 18.28 11.30 -10.91
N GLY A 118 17.40 12.31 -10.92
CA GLY A 118 16.96 12.97 -12.17
C GLY A 118 16.15 12.08 -13.12
N GLY A 119 15.64 10.94 -12.64
CA GLY A 119 14.83 10.01 -13.43
C GLY A 119 15.57 8.78 -13.97
N LEU A 120 16.87 8.64 -13.68
CA LEU A 120 17.65 7.44 -14.01
C LEU A 120 17.17 6.21 -13.24
N TRP A 121 16.65 6.40 -12.03
CA TRP A 121 16.05 5.34 -11.25
C TRP A 121 14.55 5.55 -11.14
N ARG A 122 13.77 4.55 -11.58
CA ARG A 122 12.31 4.53 -11.45
C ARG A 122 11.93 3.36 -10.54
N SER A 123 11.10 3.64 -9.55
CA SER A 123 10.52 2.62 -8.67
C SER A 123 9.08 2.98 -8.38
N ARG A 124 8.43 2.20 -7.52
CA ARG A 124 7.15 2.57 -6.93
C ARG A 124 7.24 2.57 -5.41
N HIS A 125 6.28 3.22 -4.78
CA HIS A 125 6.19 3.37 -3.34
C HIS A 125 4.75 3.22 -2.87
N TRP A 126 4.58 2.59 -1.71
CA TRP A 126 3.29 2.35 -1.12
C TRP A 126 2.99 3.45 -0.10
N VAL A 127 1.93 4.21 -0.33
CA VAL A 127 1.46 5.27 0.56
C VAL A 127 0.10 4.87 1.13
N VAL A 128 -0.16 5.21 2.39
CA VAL A 128 -1.43 4.94 3.05
C VAL A 128 -2.06 6.22 3.53
N VAL A 129 -3.37 6.34 3.29
CA VAL A 129 -4.21 7.40 3.80
C VAL A 129 -5.34 6.75 4.62
N ARG A 130 -5.54 7.20 5.88
CA ARG A 130 -6.54 6.60 6.78
C ARG A 130 -7.24 7.65 7.63
N LYS A 131 -8.55 7.48 7.83
CA LYS A 131 -9.36 8.27 8.78
C LYS A 131 -9.19 7.67 10.18
N ILE A 132 -8.73 8.47 11.13
CA ILE A 132 -8.51 8.08 12.52
C ILE A 132 -9.17 9.13 13.41
N ASN A 133 -10.14 8.71 14.23
CA ASN A 133 -10.93 9.61 15.08
C ASN A 133 -11.56 10.78 14.28
N GLY A 134 -12.09 10.47 13.08
CA GLY A 134 -12.76 11.44 12.21
C GLY A 134 -11.83 12.32 11.35
N VAL A 135 -10.51 12.21 11.51
CA VAL A 135 -9.53 13.02 10.76
C VAL A 135 -8.73 12.15 9.81
N TRP A 136 -8.56 12.58 8.57
CA TRP A 136 -7.73 11.90 7.59
C TRP A 136 -6.25 12.21 7.81
N TYR A 137 -5.41 11.18 7.71
CA TYR A 137 -3.96 11.29 7.80
C TYR A 137 -3.28 10.65 6.60
N ASN A 138 -2.27 11.34 6.07
CA ASN A 138 -1.23 10.73 5.26
C ASN A 138 -0.24 10.03 6.19
N LEU A 139 -0.18 8.71 6.05
CA LEU A 139 0.65 7.80 6.82
C LEU A 139 1.77 7.21 5.96
N ASP A 140 2.21 7.94 4.94
CA ASP A 140 3.40 7.60 4.17
C ASP A 140 4.59 7.33 5.11
N SER A 141 5.15 6.14 5.01
CA SER A 141 6.24 5.67 5.85
C SER A 141 7.56 6.43 5.61
N ASP A 142 7.71 7.18 4.51
CA ASP A 142 8.84 8.08 4.29
C ASP A 142 8.72 9.38 5.11
N LEU A 143 7.52 9.73 5.60
CA LEU A 143 7.32 10.90 6.44
C LEU A 143 7.91 10.73 7.84
N VAL A 144 8.42 11.82 8.41
CA VAL A 144 8.93 11.84 9.79
C VAL A 144 7.80 11.63 10.81
N ALA A 145 6.58 12.08 10.48
CA ALA A 145 5.37 11.92 11.29
C ALA A 145 4.13 11.95 10.38
N PRO A 146 2.97 11.44 10.85
CA PRO A 146 1.69 11.57 10.15
C PRO A 146 1.38 13.01 9.78
N GLN A 147 0.93 13.24 8.56
CA GLN A 147 0.44 14.54 8.13
C GLN A 147 -1.09 14.52 8.11
N LEU A 148 -1.72 15.47 8.80
CA LEU A 148 -3.17 15.61 8.79
C LEU A 148 -3.63 16.27 7.49
N PHE A 149 -4.76 15.81 6.97
CA PHE A 149 -5.53 16.53 5.96
C PHE A 149 -6.53 17.46 6.66
N ARG A 150 -6.74 18.65 6.10
CA ARG A 150 -7.64 19.68 6.63
C ARG A 150 -9.11 19.27 6.47
N ASP A 151 -9.43 18.67 5.35
CA ASP A 151 -10.78 18.26 4.95
C ASP A 151 -10.72 17.19 3.85
N ASP A 152 -11.88 16.68 3.48
CA ASP A 152 -12.02 15.65 2.46
C ASP A 152 -11.66 16.15 1.05
N ASP A 153 -11.75 17.46 0.79
CA ASP A 153 -11.35 18.04 -0.50
C ASP A 153 -9.84 18.01 -0.67
N GLU A 154 -9.07 18.22 0.41
CA GLU A 154 -7.62 18.05 0.39
C GLU A 154 -7.22 16.59 0.17
N VAL A 155 -7.97 15.64 0.74
CA VAL A 155 -7.77 14.20 0.47
C VAL A 155 -8.01 13.92 -1.01
N ARG A 156 -9.15 14.36 -1.58
CA ARG A 156 -9.47 14.15 -3.00
C ARG A 156 -8.43 14.78 -3.92
N GLY A 157 -8.00 16.02 -3.63
CA GLY A 157 -6.94 16.69 -4.38
C GLY A 157 -5.62 15.93 -4.35
N PHE A 158 -5.24 15.37 -3.20
CA PHE A 158 -4.07 14.50 -3.07
C PHE A 158 -4.20 13.22 -3.92
N LEU A 159 -5.37 12.57 -3.90
CA LEU A 159 -5.62 11.36 -4.70
C LEU A 159 -5.58 11.66 -6.20
N ASP A 160 -6.27 12.70 -6.66
CA ASP A 160 -6.30 13.12 -8.07
C ASP A 160 -4.90 13.49 -8.58
N GLN A 161 -4.12 14.21 -7.77
CA GLN A 161 -2.73 14.52 -8.11
C GLN A 161 -1.93 13.23 -8.34
N ASN A 162 -2.04 12.24 -7.43
CA ASN A 162 -1.33 10.98 -7.57
C ASN A 162 -1.81 10.16 -8.78
N LEU A 163 -3.12 10.11 -9.04
CA LEU A 163 -3.68 9.47 -10.24
C LEU A 163 -3.11 10.11 -11.52
N SER A 164 -3.06 11.44 -11.59
CA SER A 164 -2.52 12.18 -12.74
C SER A 164 -1.04 11.90 -13.01
N LEU A 165 -0.28 11.57 -11.96
CA LEU A 165 1.14 11.23 -12.04
C LEU A 165 1.38 9.75 -12.38
N GLY A 166 0.32 8.96 -12.60
CA GLY A 166 0.40 7.52 -12.90
C GLY A 166 0.42 6.63 -11.65
N GLY A 167 -0.04 7.16 -10.52
CA GLY A 167 -0.35 6.40 -9.33
C GLY A 167 -1.58 5.52 -9.52
N GLU A 168 -1.64 4.44 -8.74
CA GLU A 168 -2.81 3.57 -8.67
C GLU A 168 -3.41 3.71 -7.26
N VAL A 169 -4.74 3.79 -7.16
CA VAL A 169 -5.48 3.99 -5.90
C VAL A 169 -6.31 2.74 -5.62
N LEU A 170 -6.17 2.20 -4.42
CA LEU A 170 -6.90 1.04 -3.94
C LEU A 170 -7.66 1.39 -2.66
N LEU A 171 -8.95 1.10 -2.64
CA LEU A 171 -9.82 1.28 -1.49
C LEU A 171 -9.80 0.00 -0.67
N VAL A 172 -9.49 0.12 0.63
CA VAL A 172 -9.49 -1.01 1.56
C VAL A 172 -10.73 -0.91 2.43
N ASN A 173 -11.62 -1.89 2.31
CA ASN A 173 -12.89 -1.89 3.03
C ASN A 173 -12.86 -2.89 4.19
N ASN A 174 -13.59 -2.57 5.25
CA ASN A 174 -13.98 -3.53 6.28
C ASN A 174 -14.93 -4.55 5.64
N ALA A 175 -14.63 -5.84 5.79
CA ALA A 175 -15.55 -6.91 5.38
C ALA A 175 -16.60 -7.19 6.48
#